data_AF-A0A9E3YBV6-F1
#
_entry.id   AF-A0A9E3YBV6-F1
#
_cell.length_a   1.000
_cell.length_b   1.000
_cell.length_c   1.000
_cell.angle_alpha   90.00
_cell.angle_beta   90.00
_cell.angle_gamma   90.00
#
_symmetry.space_group_name_H-M   'P 1'
#
loop_
_entity.id
_entity.type
_entity.pdbx_description
1 polymer ?
#
loop_
_entity_poly.entity_id
_entity_poly.type
_entity_poly.pdbx_seq_one_letter_code
_entity_poly.pdbx_strand_id
1 'polypeptide(L)'
;MNRSTRAARVSACVLAALLSLTGLSVAAGPASAAEQVTVATDVPVSGLPVILHEDEFQVYAAKIVDDFLLGGGDFLRIETAPGTVIDHPYFMAVDLRTNRLACPDISFNDEVLNFTRGQSPNTVFAVGRFTRVSDGQTEYAQSKVAKIDLANCTIDADFEVRSVWGKITDVALTGDDLYVGGDFTSINGQEIAHLARLDADSGAIDAGFDLDFSSALPGTIRELKVFPATGRLVVAGKWTSIGGIATGPSAVVDISSPASPRLTAHRSAIPFPIDAITDAAISEDGKYVGFSFGKTTVTDYAVLIPLTEQRVMPKWTHFMGDSSFGIAIDESAVYVTGHFCKIEGGPRPYEVMSPKHGWDFCTNVENRGDAWRTKMAALSIEDGTPLTWNPGNTSFTGARELTVTSDGGLLMGFDGMTAGGVRTGALAYFRGQMVVELPDPQPEPQPQPQPQPEPQPQPAPVIETAYACEVSPTADGVMLAWDSVEGEINYHLRRDDAWVVSVATTSHAIAGSEIDSEYVVRFWQNGPHDIICDGAEPEPTPEPEPTPQPEPNVCVVSVSSDGASIQWAPQAEASEYMVRKNGVWLATVQGFGHLDPSGAMSDDYVVRYHDSTTHEIECATVKGGSH
;
A
#
# COMPACT_ATOMS: atom_id res chain seq x y z
N MET A 1 23.49 -71.13 26.16
CA MET A 1 24.93 -71.35 26.39
C MET A 1 25.69 -70.22 25.69
N ASN A 2 26.60 -69.57 26.43
CA ASN A 2 27.62 -68.55 26.07
C ASN A 2 27.10 -67.26 25.40
N ARG A 3 27.10 -66.03 25.97
CA ARG A 3 27.96 -65.31 26.94
C ARG A 3 29.46 -65.23 26.60
N SER A 4 29.91 -64.05 26.17
CA SER A 4 31.16 -63.39 26.60
C SER A 4 31.02 -61.87 26.30
N THR A 5 30.73 -60.95 27.23
CA THR A 5 31.55 -60.37 28.31
C THR A 5 32.97 -59.93 27.94
N ARG A 6 33.20 -58.60 27.96
CA ARG A 6 34.14 -57.84 28.84
C ARG A 6 34.34 -56.45 28.22
N ALA A 7 34.75 -55.39 28.91
CA ALA A 7 34.67 -54.93 30.29
C ALA A 7 35.38 -53.55 30.25
N ALA A 8 34.88 -52.60 31.04
CA ALA A 8 35.33 -51.21 31.07
C ALA A 8 36.81 -51.03 31.48
N ARG A 9 37.38 -49.88 31.10
CA ARG A 9 38.19 -49.05 32.00
C ARG A 9 38.21 -47.58 31.58
N VAL A 10 37.84 -46.75 32.55
CA VAL A 10 37.94 -45.29 32.61
C VAL A 10 39.39 -44.93 32.97
N SER A 11 39.93 -43.88 32.35
CA SER A 11 40.75 -42.86 33.03
C SER A 11 41.00 -41.65 32.13
N ALA A 12 40.69 -40.48 32.69
CA ALA A 12 40.79 -39.17 32.08
C ALA A 12 42.24 -38.66 31.97
N CYS A 13 42.51 -37.87 30.93
CA CYS A 13 43.47 -36.77 31.00
C CYS A 13 43.04 -35.67 30.02
N VAL A 14 42.75 -34.51 30.58
CA VAL A 14 42.47 -33.23 29.92
C VAL A 14 43.75 -32.71 29.26
N LEU A 15 43.70 -32.29 28.00
CA LEU A 15 44.48 -31.16 27.50
C LEU A 15 43.84 -30.59 26.24
N ALA A 16 43.55 -29.29 26.29
CA ALA A 16 42.93 -28.48 25.26
C ALA A 16 43.86 -28.27 24.05
N ALA A 17 43.29 -28.27 22.84
CA ALA A 17 43.82 -27.54 21.68
C ALA A 17 42.74 -27.42 20.58
N LEU A 18 42.15 -26.22 20.52
CA LEU A 18 41.72 -25.45 19.34
C LEU A 18 40.99 -26.18 18.18
N LEU A 19 39.68 -25.93 18.09
CA LEU A 19 38.88 -26.15 16.89
C LEU A 19 39.27 -25.13 15.79
N SER A 20 39.64 -25.62 14.61
CA SER A 20 39.47 -24.86 13.36
C SER A 20 38.27 -25.45 12.61
N LEU A 21 37.06 -24.94 12.92
CA LEU A 21 35.92 -25.07 12.02
C LEU A 21 36.18 -24.14 10.83
N THR A 22 36.45 -24.71 9.67
CA THR A 22 36.27 -24.01 8.39
C THR A 22 34.77 -23.82 8.18
N GLY A 23 34.26 -22.66 8.60
CA GLY A 23 32.95 -22.19 8.20
C GLY A 23 33.00 -21.79 6.72
N LEU A 24 32.14 -22.40 5.89
CA LEU A 24 31.79 -21.82 4.60
C LEU A 24 31.02 -20.53 4.90
N SER A 25 31.63 -19.36 4.69
CA SER A 25 30.92 -18.10 4.57
C SER A 25 30.46 -17.95 3.12
N VAL A 26 29.16 -18.13 2.89
CA VAL A 26 28.51 -17.63 1.67
C VAL A 26 28.54 -16.10 1.79
N ALA A 27 29.30 -15.42 0.94
CA ALA A 27 29.28 -13.96 0.87
C ALA A 27 27.93 -13.54 0.27
N ALA A 28 27.20 -12.72 1.01
CA ALA A 28 25.96 -12.09 0.55
C ALA A 28 26.25 -11.27 -0.72
N GLY A 29 25.45 -11.48 -1.76
CA GLY A 29 25.45 -10.59 -2.93
C GLY A 29 25.03 -9.17 -2.53
N PRO A 30 25.33 -8.16 -3.36
CA PRO A 30 24.89 -6.80 -3.09
C PRO A 30 23.38 -6.78 -2.90
N ALA A 31 22.94 -6.07 -1.85
CA ALA A 31 21.54 -5.81 -1.61
C ALA A 31 20.92 -5.18 -2.86
N SER A 32 19.88 -5.83 -3.38
CA SER A 32 18.96 -5.24 -4.33
C SER A 32 18.62 -3.82 -3.88
N ALA A 33 18.56 -2.88 -4.83
CA ALA A 33 17.90 -1.60 -4.60
C ALA A 33 16.57 -1.89 -3.89
N ALA A 34 16.28 -1.16 -2.80
CA ALA A 34 15.02 -1.29 -2.09
C ALA A 34 13.90 -1.02 -3.10
N GLU A 35 13.15 -2.07 -3.42
CA GLU A 35 11.93 -2.01 -4.20
C GLU A 35 11.03 -0.98 -3.50
N GLN A 36 10.74 0.13 -4.17
CA GLN A 36 9.82 1.11 -3.62
C GLN A 36 8.46 0.42 -3.53
N VAL A 37 8.07 0.03 -2.32
CA VAL A 37 6.76 -0.56 -2.03
C VAL A 37 5.70 0.47 -2.41
N THR A 38 5.04 0.28 -3.55
CA THR A 38 3.92 1.12 -3.96
C THR A 38 2.70 0.74 -3.14
N VAL A 39 2.22 1.69 -2.34
CA VAL A 39 1.01 1.57 -1.53
C VAL A 39 -0.05 2.46 -2.19
N ALA A 40 -1.34 2.17 -2.02
CA ALA A 40 -2.43 3.05 -2.45
C ALA A 40 -2.19 4.52 -2.07
N THR A 41 -2.75 5.48 -2.84
CA THR A 41 -2.65 6.92 -2.54
C THR A 41 -3.21 7.25 -1.15
N ASP A 42 -2.80 8.38 -0.60
CA ASP A 42 -3.35 8.92 0.66
C ASP A 42 -4.60 9.78 0.44
N VAL A 43 -4.73 10.40 -0.74
CA VAL A 43 -5.92 11.14 -1.15
C VAL A 43 -6.84 10.24 -1.99
N PRO A 44 -8.12 10.06 -1.59
CA PRO A 44 -9.07 9.27 -2.37
C PRO A 44 -9.67 10.08 -3.53
N VAL A 45 -10.26 9.37 -4.49
CA VAL A 45 -11.01 9.94 -5.61
C VAL A 45 -12.21 10.74 -5.09
N SER A 46 -12.35 11.97 -5.59
CA SER A 46 -13.46 12.86 -5.28
C SER A 46 -14.46 12.97 -6.44
N GLY A 47 -15.67 13.47 -6.15
CA GLY A 47 -16.66 13.82 -7.19
C GLY A 47 -17.50 12.63 -7.69
N LEU A 48 -17.42 11.48 -7.04
CA LEU A 48 -18.31 10.34 -7.25
C LEU A 48 -19.63 10.54 -6.49
N PRO A 49 -20.73 9.89 -6.90
CA PRO A 49 -21.88 9.68 -6.02
C PRO A 49 -21.42 9.09 -4.68
N VAL A 50 -22.00 9.57 -3.58
CA VAL A 50 -21.57 9.18 -2.24
C VAL A 50 -22.70 8.47 -1.50
N ILE A 51 -22.36 7.36 -0.86
CA ILE A 51 -23.26 6.66 0.07
C ILE A 51 -23.33 7.49 1.35
N LEU A 52 -24.55 7.80 1.80
CA LEU A 52 -24.76 8.56 3.02
C LEU A 52 -24.74 7.66 4.24
N HIS A 53 -24.01 8.09 5.27
CA HIS A 53 -24.04 7.47 6.58
C HIS A 53 -25.25 7.96 7.39
N GLU A 54 -26.03 7.01 7.91
CA GLU A 54 -27.13 7.21 8.85
C GLU A 54 -27.10 6.08 9.88
N ASP A 55 -27.30 6.38 11.17
CA ASP A 55 -27.53 5.38 12.22
C ASP A 55 -26.59 4.15 12.22
N GLU A 56 -25.28 4.35 12.02
CA GLU A 56 -24.24 3.29 12.01
C GLU A 56 -24.28 2.34 10.80
N PHE A 57 -24.95 2.70 9.70
CA PHE A 57 -24.91 1.93 8.46
C PHE A 57 -23.48 1.78 7.92
N GLN A 58 -23.26 0.62 7.30
CA GLN A 58 -21.99 0.12 6.84
C GLN A 58 -22.08 -0.28 5.37
N VAL A 59 -20.99 0.01 4.65
CA VAL A 59 -20.71 -0.62 3.37
C VAL A 59 -19.97 -1.93 3.68
N TYR A 60 -20.60 -3.05 3.31
CA TYR A 60 -20.07 -4.41 3.51
C TYR A 60 -19.32 -4.94 2.29
N ALA A 61 -19.47 -4.30 1.12
CA ALA A 61 -18.82 -4.70 -0.12
C ALA A 61 -18.45 -3.50 -0.97
N ALA A 62 -17.24 -3.50 -1.51
CA ALA A 62 -16.80 -2.51 -2.48
C ALA A 62 -15.97 -3.17 -3.58
N LYS A 63 -16.38 -3.05 -4.85
CA LYS A 63 -15.60 -3.59 -5.98
C LYS A 63 -15.60 -2.66 -7.17
N ILE A 64 -14.51 -2.67 -7.93
CA ILE A 64 -14.50 -2.20 -9.31
C ILE A 64 -14.67 -3.41 -10.22
N VAL A 65 -15.73 -3.38 -11.04
CA VAL A 65 -16.00 -4.40 -12.05
C VAL A 65 -16.03 -3.70 -13.41
N ASP A 66 -15.00 -3.99 -14.22
CA ASP A 66 -14.74 -3.25 -15.46
C ASP A 66 -14.70 -1.73 -15.20
N ASP A 67 -15.65 -0.95 -15.73
CA ASP A 67 -15.74 0.50 -15.54
C ASP A 67 -16.71 0.92 -14.41
N PHE A 68 -17.20 -0.01 -13.59
CA PHE A 68 -18.21 0.28 -12.58
C PHE A 68 -17.66 0.12 -11.16
N LEU A 69 -17.76 1.18 -10.36
CA LEU A 69 -17.58 1.10 -8.90
C LEU A 69 -18.89 0.67 -8.25
N LEU A 70 -18.84 -0.43 -7.51
CA LEU A 70 -19.97 -1.04 -6.83
C LEU A 70 -19.83 -0.86 -5.32
N GLY A 71 -20.95 -0.55 -4.66
CA GLY A 71 -21.09 -0.53 -3.21
C GLY A 71 -22.28 -1.38 -2.78
N GLY A 72 -22.09 -2.23 -1.78
CA GLY A 72 -23.12 -3.07 -1.17
C GLY A 72 -23.09 -2.90 0.35
N GLY A 73 -24.26 -2.87 1.01
CA GLY A 73 -24.31 -2.64 2.46
C GLY A 73 -25.72 -2.63 3.04
N ASP A 74 -25.87 -2.05 4.23
CA ASP A 74 -27.16 -1.76 4.88
C ASP A 74 -27.56 -0.27 4.79
N PHE A 75 -26.85 0.52 3.97
CA PHE A 75 -27.19 1.92 3.69
C PHE A 75 -28.51 2.06 2.94
N LEU A 76 -29.15 3.23 3.09
CA LEU A 76 -30.48 3.48 2.52
C LEU A 76 -30.50 4.58 1.46
N ARG A 77 -29.53 5.50 1.48
CA ARG A 77 -29.57 6.72 0.67
C ARG A 77 -28.24 7.02 0.00
N ILE A 78 -28.33 7.60 -1.19
CA ILE A 78 -27.19 8.01 -2.00
C ILE A 78 -27.36 9.47 -2.39
N GLU A 79 -26.30 10.25 -2.27
CA GLU A 79 -26.20 11.58 -2.83
C GLU A 79 -25.53 11.49 -4.22
N THR A 80 -26.31 11.71 -5.28
CA THR A 80 -25.89 11.53 -6.68
C THR A 80 -25.17 12.76 -7.26
N ALA A 81 -25.37 13.91 -6.63
CA ALA A 81 -24.71 15.18 -6.89
C ALA A 81 -24.87 16.05 -5.63
N PRO A 82 -24.04 17.10 -5.41
CA PRO A 82 -24.14 17.95 -4.23
C PRO A 82 -25.58 18.43 -3.96
N GLY A 83 -26.14 18.01 -2.82
CA GLY A 83 -27.50 18.32 -2.36
C GLY A 83 -28.63 17.49 -2.99
N THR A 84 -28.32 16.55 -3.90
CA THR A 84 -29.31 15.70 -4.58
C THR A 84 -29.26 14.28 -4.04
N VAL A 85 -30.22 13.95 -3.17
CA VAL A 85 -30.29 12.66 -2.46
C VAL A 85 -31.46 11.83 -2.98
N ILE A 86 -31.24 10.52 -3.15
CA ILE A 86 -32.27 9.54 -3.50
C ILE A 86 -32.32 8.42 -2.45
N ASP A 87 -33.49 7.81 -2.29
CA ASP A 87 -33.64 6.54 -1.58
C ASP A 87 -33.23 5.41 -2.53
N HIS A 88 -32.11 4.77 -2.24
CA HIS A 88 -31.55 3.69 -3.05
C HIS A 88 -30.80 2.73 -2.12
N PRO A 89 -31.52 1.83 -1.45
CA PRO A 89 -30.96 1.03 -0.38
C PRO A 89 -30.09 -0.09 -0.92
N TYR A 90 -29.09 -0.44 -0.11
CA TYR A 90 -28.26 -1.66 -0.16
C TYR A 90 -27.34 -1.84 -1.36
N PHE A 91 -27.53 -1.08 -2.44
CA PHE A 91 -26.75 -1.20 -3.68
C PHE A 91 -26.43 0.18 -4.25
N MET A 92 -25.23 0.32 -4.80
CA MET A 92 -24.81 1.46 -5.60
C MET A 92 -23.94 0.95 -6.74
N ALA A 93 -24.16 1.45 -7.95
CA ALA A 93 -23.22 1.32 -9.06
C ALA A 93 -22.89 2.72 -9.62
N VAL A 94 -21.61 3.00 -9.86
CA VAL A 94 -21.15 4.25 -10.46
C VAL A 94 -20.37 3.93 -11.72
N ASP A 95 -20.79 4.49 -12.86
CA ASP A 95 -20.00 4.43 -14.10
C ASP A 95 -18.82 5.40 -13.98
N LEU A 96 -17.61 4.86 -13.83
CA LEU A 96 -16.37 5.62 -13.63
C LEU A 96 -15.93 6.42 -14.86
N ARG A 97 -16.47 6.14 -16.05
CA ARG A 97 -16.21 6.95 -17.25
C ARG A 97 -16.98 8.27 -17.20
N THR A 98 -18.12 8.29 -16.52
CA THR A 98 -19.01 9.47 -16.43
C THR A 98 -19.08 10.08 -15.04
N ASN A 99 -18.60 9.37 -14.02
CA ASN A 99 -18.75 9.69 -12.60
C ASN A 99 -20.22 9.89 -12.18
N ARG A 100 -21.12 9.07 -12.74
CA ARG A 100 -22.57 9.12 -12.46
C ARG A 100 -23.08 7.78 -11.96
N LEU A 101 -24.16 7.83 -11.19
CA LEU A 101 -24.88 6.64 -10.75
C LEU A 101 -25.38 5.88 -12.00
N ALA A 102 -25.04 4.60 -12.06
CA ALA A 102 -25.52 3.64 -13.04
C ALA A 102 -26.66 2.82 -12.43
N CYS A 103 -27.58 2.35 -13.27
CA CYS A 103 -28.69 1.47 -12.90
C CYS A 103 -29.51 1.92 -11.66
N PRO A 104 -30.00 3.18 -11.63
CA PRO A 104 -30.72 3.73 -10.47
C PRO A 104 -32.03 3.00 -10.14
N ASP A 105 -32.58 2.24 -11.09
CA ASP A 105 -33.82 1.48 -10.92
C ASP A 105 -33.60 0.06 -10.36
N ILE A 106 -32.35 -0.42 -10.34
CA ILE A 106 -32.03 -1.72 -9.75
C ILE A 106 -32.17 -1.62 -8.23
N SER A 107 -32.98 -2.48 -7.63
CA SER A 107 -33.22 -2.45 -6.18
C SER A 107 -33.21 -3.85 -5.57
N PHE A 108 -32.71 -3.93 -4.34
CA PHE A 108 -32.71 -5.13 -3.52
C PHE A 108 -33.59 -4.91 -2.30
N ASN A 109 -34.22 -5.97 -1.80
CA ASN A 109 -35.10 -5.87 -0.63
C ASN A 109 -34.42 -6.13 0.72
N ASP A 110 -33.11 -6.39 0.71
CA ASP A 110 -32.25 -6.58 1.88
C ASP A 110 -30.79 -6.37 1.44
N GLU A 111 -29.85 -6.45 2.38
CA GLU A 111 -28.43 -6.14 2.22
C GLU A 111 -27.74 -6.93 1.08
N VAL A 112 -26.89 -6.24 0.31
CA VAL A 112 -25.90 -6.84 -0.59
C VAL A 112 -24.57 -6.90 0.15
N LEU A 113 -23.95 -8.08 0.21
CA LEU A 113 -22.78 -8.37 1.04
C LEU A 113 -21.50 -8.65 0.26
N ASN A 114 -21.57 -9.03 -1.02
CA ASN A 114 -20.40 -9.02 -1.90
C ASN A 114 -20.78 -9.03 -3.38
N PHE A 115 -19.77 -8.81 -4.22
CA PHE A 115 -19.84 -8.89 -5.67
C PHE A 115 -18.70 -9.75 -6.25
N THR A 116 -18.94 -10.37 -7.39
CA THR A 116 -17.84 -10.83 -8.25
C THR A 116 -18.16 -10.60 -9.71
N ARG A 117 -17.13 -10.30 -10.51
CA ARG A 117 -17.28 -10.11 -11.95
C ARG A 117 -17.78 -11.40 -12.59
N GLY A 118 -18.76 -11.30 -13.48
CA GLY A 118 -19.28 -12.42 -14.27
C GLY A 118 -18.39 -12.78 -15.46
N GLN A 119 -18.78 -13.82 -16.20
CA GLN A 119 -18.03 -14.29 -17.39
C GLN A 119 -17.98 -13.23 -18.50
N SER A 120 -19.05 -12.43 -18.64
CA SER A 120 -19.17 -11.42 -19.69
C SER A 120 -18.80 -10.01 -19.20
N PRO A 121 -18.32 -9.11 -20.08
CA PRO A 121 -18.08 -7.72 -19.71
C PRO A 121 -19.31 -7.06 -19.09
N ASN A 122 -19.09 -6.25 -18.06
CA ASN A 122 -20.08 -5.50 -17.29
C ASN A 122 -21.10 -6.38 -16.55
N THR A 123 -20.89 -7.70 -16.51
CA THR A 123 -21.73 -8.59 -15.72
C THR A 123 -21.17 -8.78 -14.33
N VAL A 124 -22.06 -8.84 -13.33
CA VAL A 124 -21.69 -9.04 -11.93
C VAL A 124 -22.65 -10.04 -11.28
N PHE A 125 -22.12 -10.88 -10.41
CA PHE A 125 -22.92 -11.59 -9.42
C PHE A 125 -22.93 -10.78 -8.14
N ALA A 126 -24.12 -10.39 -7.68
CA ALA A 126 -24.35 -9.81 -6.37
C ALA A 126 -24.82 -10.89 -5.40
N VAL A 127 -24.24 -10.94 -4.20
CA VAL A 127 -24.66 -11.88 -3.14
C VAL A 127 -24.97 -11.17 -1.85
N GLY A 128 -25.84 -11.74 -1.00
CA GLY A 128 -26.16 -11.10 0.27
C GLY A 128 -27.29 -11.74 1.06
N ARG A 129 -28.14 -10.89 1.67
CA ARG A 129 -29.31 -11.26 2.48
C ARG A 129 -30.63 -11.15 1.72
N PHE A 130 -30.64 -10.47 0.56
CA PHE A 130 -31.85 -10.23 -0.22
C PHE A 130 -32.59 -11.51 -0.60
N THR A 131 -33.90 -11.40 -0.73
CA THR A 131 -34.79 -12.47 -1.22
C THR A 131 -35.39 -12.14 -2.57
N ARG A 132 -35.27 -10.87 -3.01
CA ARG A 132 -35.74 -10.37 -4.28
C ARG A 132 -34.83 -9.26 -4.78
N VAL A 133 -34.73 -9.15 -6.10
CA VAL A 133 -34.08 -8.06 -6.83
C VAL A 133 -35.06 -7.56 -7.90
N SER A 134 -35.03 -6.27 -8.21
CA SER A 134 -35.89 -5.65 -9.21
C SER A 134 -35.06 -4.78 -10.14
N ASP A 135 -35.43 -4.70 -11.42
CA ASP A 135 -34.89 -3.74 -12.40
C ASP A 135 -35.77 -2.49 -12.57
N GLY A 136 -36.73 -2.29 -11.66
CA GLY A 136 -37.73 -1.21 -11.70
C GLY A 136 -38.95 -1.53 -12.57
N GLN A 137 -38.88 -2.55 -13.43
CA GLN A 137 -40.02 -3.03 -14.24
C GLN A 137 -40.55 -4.37 -13.71
N THR A 138 -39.66 -5.27 -13.32
CA THR A 138 -39.96 -6.62 -12.89
C THR A 138 -39.25 -6.92 -11.57
N GLU A 139 -39.97 -7.53 -10.63
CA GLU A 139 -39.39 -8.09 -9.41
C GLU A 139 -39.08 -9.59 -9.62
N TYR A 140 -37.83 -9.97 -9.44
CA TYR A 140 -37.33 -11.32 -9.58
C TYR A 140 -37.16 -11.96 -8.20
N ALA A 141 -37.67 -13.19 -8.04
CA ALA A 141 -37.54 -13.97 -6.80
C ALA A 141 -36.18 -14.67 -6.67
N GLN A 142 -35.11 -13.99 -7.08
CA GLN A 142 -33.73 -14.44 -6.92
C GLN A 142 -33.28 -14.14 -5.49
N SER A 143 -32.98 -15.19 -4.73
CA SER A 143 -32.66 -15.09 -3.31
C SER A 143 -31.17 -15.30 -3.09
N LYS A 144 -30.53 -14.35 -2.41
CA LYS A 144 -29.12 -14.36 -1.97
C LYS A 144 -28.07 -14.30 -3.08
N VAL A 145 -28.42 -14.58 -4.34
CA VAL A 145 -27.54 -14.45 -5.52
C VAL A 145 -28.36 -13.90 -6.68
N ALA A 146 -27.83 -12.90 -7.38
CA ALA A 146 -28.40 -12.34 -8.61
C ALA A 146 -27.28 -12.07 -9.62
N LYS A 147 -27.55 -12.29 -10.91
CA LYS A 147 -26.65 -11.95 -12.02
C LYS A 147 -27.19 -10.74 -12.76
N ILE A 148 -26.35 -9.73 -12.92
CA ILE A 148 -26.74 -8.38 -13.37
C ILE A 148 -25.82 -7.95 -14.51
N ASP A 149 -26.40 -7.40 -15.57
CA ASP A 149 -25.67 -6.66 -16.60
C ASP A 149 -25.74 -5.16 -16.28
N LEU A 150 -24.60 -4.57 -15.92
CA LEU A 150 -24.48 -3.17 -15.52
C LEU A 150 -24.50 -2.20 -16.71
N ALA A 151 -24.22 -2.65 -17.93
CA ALA A 151 -24.29 -1.81 -19.11
C ALA A 151 -25.74 -1.61 -19.57
N ASN A 152 -26.58 -2.64 -19.42
CA ASN A 152 -27.98 -2.61 -19.82
C ASN A 152 -28.96 -2.45 -18.64
N CYS A 153 -28.46 -2.52 -17.41
CA CYS A 153 -29.24 -2.48 -16.17
C CYS A 153 -30.35 -3.53 -16.10
N THR A 154 -30.03 -4.75 -16.55
CA THR A 154 -30.96 -5.88 -16.58
C THR A 154 -30.53 -6.98 -15.61
N ILE A 155 -31.51 -7.62 -14.97
CA ILE A 155 -31.32 -8.84 -14.19
C ILE A 155 -31.47 -10.05 -15.10
N ASP A 156 -30.54 -10.99 -15.03
CA ASP A 156 -30.64 -12.26 -15.77
C ASP A 156 -31.68 -13.16 -15.10
N ALA A 157 -32.89 -13.21 -15.65
CA ALA A 157 -34.00 -13.97 -15.09
C ALA A 157 -33.82 -15.50 -15.17
N ASP A 158 -32.95 -15.98 -16.07
CA ASP A 158 -32.71 -17.41 -16.28
C ASP A 158 -31.69 -17.99 -15.30
N PHE A 159 -30.93 -17.13 -14.59
CA PHE A 159 -30.07 -17.52 -13.47
C PHE A 159 -30.92 -17.82 -12.23
N GLU A 160 -31.20 -19.10 -11.96
CA GLU A 160 -32.15 -19.48 -10.91
C GLU A 160 -31.50 -20.17 -9.71
N VAL A 161 -31.27 -19.40 -8.64
CA VAL A 161 -30.97 -19.92 -7.30
C VAL A 161 -32.18 -19.68 -6.38
N ARG A 162 -32.70 -20.77 -5.81
CA ARG A 162 -33.93 -20.80 -5.00
C ARG A 162 -33.65 -21.32 -3.59
N SER A 163 -34.48 -20.89 -2.63
CA SER A 163 -34.54 -21.49 -1.29
C SER A 163 -33.19 -21.61 -0.56
N VAL A 164 -32.46 -20.50 -0.46
CA VAL A 164 -31.22 -20.40 0.33
C VAL A 164 -31.55 -20.05 1.78
N TRP A 165 -31.16 -20.90 2.73
CA TRP A 165 -31.45 -20.71 4.16
C TRP A 165 -30.24 -20.21 4.95
N GLY A 166 -30.08 -18.89 4.96
CA GLY A 166 -28.97 -18.14 5.53
C GLY A 166 -28.52 -17.07 4.54
N LYS A 167 -27.40 -16.42 4.80
CA LYS A 167 -26.79 -15.43 3.90
C LYS A 167 -25.59 -16.01 3.18
N ILE A 168 -25.37 -15.49 1.98
CA ILE A 168 -24.13 -15.65 1.24
C ILE A 168 -23.34 -14.38 1.48
N THR A 169 -22.15 -14.54 2.08
CA THR A 169 -21.27 -13.43 2.45
C THR A 169 -20.17 -13.23 1.43
N ASP A 170 -19.85 -14.25 0.62
CA ASP A 170 -18.82 -14.12 -0.40
C ASP A 170 -19.07 -15.00 -1.63
N VAL A 171 -18.47 -14.62 -2.76
CA VAL A 171 -18.64 -15.24 -4.07
C VAL A 171 -17.38 -15.12 -4.92
N ALA A 172 -16.98 -16.23 -5.55
CA ALA A 172 -15.82 -16.30 -6.44
C ALA A 172 -16.15 -17.09 -7.71
N LEU A 173 -15.62 -16.65 -8.86
CA LEU A 173 -15.88 -17.26 -10.17
C LEU A 173 -14.59 -17.75 -10.81
N THR A 174 -14.58 -18.97 -11.35
CA THR A 174 -13.52 -19.47 -12.23
C THR A 174 -14.11 -20.27 -13.38
N GLY A 175 -13.92 -19.79 -14.62
CA GLY A 175 -14.59 -20.39 -15.78
C GLY A 175 -16.11 -20.31 -15.61
N ASP A 176 -16.77 -21.46 -15.67
CA ASP A 176 -18.23 -21.58 -15.52
C ASP A 176 -18.64 -21.98 -14.08
N ASP A 177 -17.67 -22.16 -13.17
CA ASP A 177 -17.90 -22.53 -11.78
C ASP A 177 -17.98 -21.29 -10.89
N LEU A 178 -19.18 -21.03 -10.35
CA LEU A 178 -19.44 -19.99 -9.35
C LEU A 178 -19.48 -20.60 -7.94
N TYR A 179 -18.54 -20.21 -7.09
CA TYR A 179 -18.48 -20.62 -5.69
C TYR A 179 -19.17 -19.58 -4.83
N VAL A 180 -20.08 -20.02 -3.96
CA VAL A 180 -20.76 -19.16 -2.98
C VAL A 180 -20.47 -19.62 -1.57
N GLY A 181 -20.08 -18.69 -0.71
CA GLY A 181 -19.67 -18.93 0.67
C GLY A 181 -20.52 -18.13 1.66
N GLY A 182 -20.89 -18.74 2.78
CA GLY A 182 -21.59 -18.00 3.84
C GLY A 182 -21.97 -18.82 5.07
N ASP A 183 -23.05 -18.40 5.72
CA ASP A 183 -23.63 -19.09 6.89
C ASP A 183 -24.88 -19.92 6.56
N PHE A 184 -25.18 -20.07 5.26
CA PHE A 184 -26.32 -20.85 4.80
C PHE A 184 -26.20 -22.33 5.15
N THR A 185 -27.35 -22.95 5.41
CA THR A 185 -27.49 -24.35 5.81
C THR A 185 -28.10 -25.22 4.70
N SER A 186 -28.65 -24.59 3.68
CA SER A 186 -29.16 -25.25 2.47
C SER A 186 -29.29 -24.27 1.32
N ILE A 187 -29.23 -24.81 0.10
CA ILE A 187 -29.33 -24.09 -1.17
C ILE A 187 -30.07 -24.96 -2.18
N ASN A 188 -30.99 -24.38 -2.97
CA ASN A 188 -31.83 -25.12 -3.94
C ASN A 188 -32.59 -26.32 -3.32
N GLY A 189 -32.92 -26.24 -2.02
CA GLY A 189 -33.59 -27.31 -1.27
C GLY A 189 -32.69 -28.49 -0.90
N GLN A 190 -31.39 -28.43 -1.17
CA GLN A 190 -30.38 -29.42 -0.75
C GLN A 190 -29.68 -28.94 0.53
N GLU A 191 -29.41 -29.85 1.46
CA GLU A 191 -28.70 -29.59 2.73
C GLU A 191 -27.18 -29.42 2.54
N ILE A 192 -26.78 -28.66 1.52
CA ILE A 192 -25.40 -28.23 1.31
C ILE A 192 -25.21 -26.93 2.08
N ALA A 193 -24.30 -26.94 3.04
CA ALA A 193 -24.07 -25.83 3.95
C ALA A 193 -22.72 -25.13 3.70
N HIS A 194 -22.69 -23.84 3.99
CA HIS A 194 -21.51 -22.97 4.03
C HIS A 194 -20.77 -22.71 2.71
N LEU A 195 -20.59 -23.71 1.86
CA LEU A 195 -19.92 -23.61 0.57
C LEU A 195 -20.67 -24.42 -0.48
N ALA A 196 -21.01 -23.79 -1.59
CA ALA A 196 -21.64 -24.46 -2.72
C ALA A 196 -20.98 -24.04 -4.02
N ARG A 197 -21.03 -24.92 -5.02
CA ARG A 197 -20.65 -24.61 -6.40
C ARG A 197 -21.89 -24.61 -7.29
N LEU A 198 -22.03 -23.55 -8.06
CA LEU A 198 -23.12 -23.30 -8.98
C LEU A 198 -22.55 -23.17 -10.41
N ASP A 199 -23.35 -23.54 -11.39
CA ASP A 199 -23.12 -23.16 -12.79
C ASP A 199 -23.37 -21.65 -12.95
N ALA A 200 -22.40 -20.93 -13.51
CA ALA A 200 -22.42 -19.47 -13.62
C ALA A 200 -23.46 -18.94 -14.63
N ASP A 201 -23.91 -19.77 -15.57
CA ASP A 201 -24.93 -19.37 -16.54
C ASP A 201 -26.33 -19.59 -15.99
N SER A 202 -26.61 -20.75 -15.39
CA SER A 202 -27.96 -21.17 -15.00
C SER A 202 -28.26 -21.07 -13.50
N GLY A 203 -27.25 -20.99 -12.64
CA GLY A 203 -27.41 -21.11 -11.19
C GLY A 203 -27.65 -22.54 -10.70
N ALA A 204 -27.50 -23.54 -11.58
CA ALA A 204 -27.68 -24.95 -11.21
C ALA A 204 -26.64 -25.38 -10.16
N ILE A 205 -27.10 -26.04 -9.10
CA ILE A 205 -26.25 -26.53 -8.01
C ILE A 205 -25.51 -27.81 -8.42
N ASP A 206 -24.19 -27.87 -8.19
CA ASP A 206 -23.45 -29.13 -8.21
C ASP A 206 -23.56 -29.83 -6.85
N ALA A 207 -24.49 -30.77 -6.76
CA ALA A 207 -24.71 -31.57 -5.55
C ALA A 207 -23.51 -32.46 -5.17
N GLY A 208 -22.55 -32.68 -6.07
CA GLY A 208 -21.32 -33.42 -5.80
C GLY A 208 -20.26 -32.59 -5.08
N PHE A 209 -20.39 -31.26 -5.08
CA PHE A 209 -19.52 -30.35 -4.35
C PHE A 209 -20.09 -30.11 -2.95
N ASP A 210 -19.83 -31.05 -2.04
CA ASP A 210 -20.30 -30.99 -0.65
C ASP A 210 -19.14 -31.29 0.32
N LEU A 211 -18.75 -30.26 1.08
CA LEU A 211 -17.69 -30.34 2.09
C LEU A 211 -18.33 -30.15 3.47
N ASP A 212 -18.13 -31.12 4.35
CA ASP A 212 -18.71 -31.11 5.71
C ASP A 212 -17.92 -30.17 6.64
N PHE A 213 -18.33 -28.91 6.72
CA PHE A 213 -17.78 -27.93 7.68
C PHE A 213 -18.38 -28.15 9.08
N SER A 214 -17.51 -28.29 10.07
CA SER A 214 -17.93 -28.42 11.48
C SER A 214 -17.38 -27.27 12.32
N SER A 215 -18.19 -26.76 13.25
CA SER A 215 -17.74 -25.93 14.38
C SER A 215 -18.72 -26.00 15.56
N ALA A 216 -18.28 -25.54 16.73
CA ALA A 216 -19.15 -25.37 17.90
C ALA A 216 -20.17 -24.22 17.74
N LEU A 217 -19.97 -23.37 16.74
CA LEU A 217 -20.85 -22.27 16.32
C LEU A 217 -21.28 -22.51 14.86
N PRO A 218 -22.32 -21.83 14.35
CA PRO A 218 -22.62 -21.87 12.92
C PRO A 218 -21.38 -21.47 12.11
N GLY A 219 -20.97 -22.32 11.18
CA GLY A 219 -19.85 -22.01 10.29
C GLY A 219 -20.14 -20.76 9.48
N THR A 220 -19.12 -19.96 9.18
CA THR A 220 -19.27 -18.83 8.25
C THR A 220 -18.01 -18.70 7.42
N ILE A 221 -18.13 -18.93 6.12
CA ILE A 221 -17.08 -18.54 5.18
C ILE A 221 -17.10 -17.01 5.08
N ARG A 222 -15.93 -16.38 5.17
CA ARG A 222 -15.76 -14.93 5.06
C ARG A 222 -15.17 -14.53 3.71
N GLU A 223 -14.26 -15.36 3.21
CA GLU A 223 -13.48 -15.07 2.00
C GLU A 223 -13.23 -16.37 1.21
N LEU A 224 -13.34 -16.25 -0.11
CA LEU A 224 -13.17 -17.24 -1.15
C LEU A 224 -12.25 -16.64 -2.22
N LYS A 225 -11.18 -17.36 -2.55
CA LYS A 225 -10.33 -16.97 -3.67
C LYS A 225 -9.96 -18.17 -4.51
N VAL A 226 -10.18 -18.04 -5.81
CA VAL A 226 -9.86 -19.07 -6.81
C VAL A 226 -8.53 -18.74 -7.47
N PHE A 227 -7.73 -19.76 -7.71
CA PHE A 227 -6.42 -19.69 -8.36
C PHE A 227 -6.40 -20.66 -9.54
N PRO A 228 -7.00 -20.28 -10.69
CA PRO A 228 -7.23 -21.18 -11.82
C PRO A 228 -5.93 -21.82 -12.35
N ALA A 229 -4.84 -21.04 -12.38
CA ALA A 229 -3.52 -21.51 -12.82
C ALA A 229 -2.98 -22.69 -11.99
N THR A 230 -3.40 -22.81 -10.72
CA THR A 230 -3.02 -23.90 -9.82
C THR A 230 -4.15 -24.88 -9.54
N GLY A 231 -5.36 -24.63 -10.06
CA GLY A 231 -6.55 -25.40 -9.74
C GLY A 231 -6.89 -25.40 -8.25
N ARG A 232 -6.72 -24.27 -7.55
CA ARG A 232 -7.00 -24.16 -6.10
C ARG A 232 -8.15 -23.22 -5.82
N LEU A 233 -8.99 -23.58 -4.85
CA LEU A 233 -9.91 -22.69 -4.15
C LEU A 233 -9.41 -22.56 -2.70
N VAL A 234 -9.14 -21.35 -2.26
CA VAL A 234 -8.80 -21.05 -0.87
C VAL A 234 -10.06 -20.50 -0.21
N VAL A 235 -10.36 -21.03 0.97
CA VAL A 235 -11.50 -20.60 1.79
C VAL A 235 -10.98 -20.15 3.15
N ALA A 236 -11.51 -19.06 3.68
CA ALA A 236 -11.17 -18.52 4.99
C ALA A 236 -12.42 -18.07 5.76
N GLY A 237 -12.43 -18.27 7.09
CA GLY A 237 -13.61 -17.94 7.90
C GLY A 237 -13.67 -18.68 9.24
N LYS A 238 -14.88 -18.99 9.70
CA LYS A 238 -15.16 -19.53 11.04
C LYS A 238 -15.58 -20.99 10.97
N TRP A 239 -14.64 -21.91 11.17
CA TRP A 239 -14.93 -23.33 11.40
C TRP A 239 -13.77 -23.98 12.16
N THR A 240 -13.95 -25.21 12.65
CA THR A 240 -12.88 -25.99 13.29
C THR A 240 -12.35 -27.10 12.38
N SER A 241 -13.21 -27.77 11.62
CA SER A 241 -12.80 -28.90 10.77
C SER A 241 -13.62 -28.98 9.48
N ILE A 242 -13.06 -29.62 8.44
CA ILE A 242 -13.74 -29.97 7.20
C ILE A 242 -13.60 -31.48 6.99
N GLY A 243 -14.70 -32.21 6.86
CA GLY A 243 -14.68 -33.67 6.76
C GLY A 243 -13.99 -34.36 7.94
N GLY A 244 -14.12 -33.78 9.15
CA GLY A 244 -13.44 -34.23 10.37
C GLY A 244 -11.94 -33.89 10.46
N ILE A 245 -11.38 -33.20 9.46
CA ILE A 245 -9.97 -32.79 9.42
C ILE A 245 -9.85 -31.37 9.97
N ALA A 246 -9.09 -31.19 11.06
CA ALA A 246 -8.88 -29.88 11.66
C ALA A 246 -8.08 -28.95 10.75
N THR A 247 -8.76 -28.06 10.03
CA THR A 247 -8.15 -27.07 9.10
C THR A 247 -8.30 -25.63 9.59
N GLY A 248 -9.32 -25.35 10.40
CA GLY A 248 -9.78 -24.00 10.68
C GLY A 248 -8.67 -23.05 11.15
N PRO A 249 -8.70 -21.78 10.72
CA PRO A 249 -9.79 -21.08 10.01
C PRO A 249 -9.56 -20.87 8.50
N SER A 250 -8.64 -21.61 7.89
CA SER A 250 -8.43 -21.58 6.43
C SER A 250 -8.25 -22.97 5.84
N ALA A 251 -8.65 -23.15 4.59
CA ALA A 251 -8.49 -24.40 3.87
C ALA A 251 -8.19 -24.14 2.40
N VAL A 252 -7.43 -25.05 1.80
CA VAL A 252 -7.18 -25.08 0.37
C VAL A 252 -7.83 -26.33 -0.20
N VAL A 253 -8.68 -26.15 -1.19
CA VAL A 253 -9.39 -27.19 -1.93
C VAL A 253 -8.78 -27.28 -3.32
N ASP A 254 -8.31 -28.45 -3.71
CA ASP A 254 -7.93 -28.77 -5.08
C ASP A 254 -9.21 -28.93 -5.91
N ILE A 255 -9.37 -28.04 -6.88
CA ILE A 255 -10.47 -27.96 -7.85
C ILE A 255 -9.98 -28.19 -9.29
N SER A 256 -8.74 -28.66 -9.48
CA SER A 256 -8.19 -28.99 -10.81
C SER A 256 -9.01 -30.05 -11.55
N SER A 257 -9.73 -30.88 -10.80
CA SER A 257 -10.78 -31.76 -11.30
C SER A 257 -12.12 -31.37 -10.66
N PRO A 258 -12.89 -30.44 -11.26
CA PRO A 258 -14.11 -29.91 -10.67
C PRO A 258 -15.09 -31.00 -10.20
N ALA A 259 -15.27 -32.08 -10.98
CA ALA A 259 -16.15 -33.19 -10.60
C ALA A 259 -15.66 -34.04 -9.39
N SER A 260 -14.49 -33.75 -8.82
CA SER A 260 -13.91 -34.49 -7.70
C SER A 260 -12.99 -33.58 -6.87
N PRO A 261 -13.55 -32.55 -6.21
CA PRO A 261 -12.77 -31.62 -5.41
C PRO A 261 -12.15 -32.34 -4.21
N ARG A 262 -10.96 -31.92 -3.78
CA ARG A 262 -10.26 -32.56 -2.66
C ARG A 262 -9.69 -31.54 -1.71
N LEU A 263 -9.95 -31.75 -0.42
CA LEU A 263 -9.25 -31.00 0.61
C LEU A 263 -7.76 -31.36 0.61
N THR A 264 -6.90 -30.35 0.56
CA THR A 264 -5.46 -30.52 0.58
C THR A 264 -4.92 -30.79 2.01
N ALA A 265 -3.61 -30.91 2.14
CA ALA A 265 -2.95 -31.07 3.43
C ALA A 265 -2.79 -29.76 4.21
N HIS A 266 -3.18 -28.61 3.64
CA HIS A 266 -3.12 -27.30 4.29
C HIS A 266 -3.70 -27.27 5.70
N ARG A 267 -2.93 -26.78 6.68
CA ARG A 267 -3.36 -26.58 8.07
C ARG A 267 -2.85 -25.23 8.58
N SER A 268 -3.75 -24.37 9.07
CA SER A 268 -3.35 -23.17 9.80
C SER A 268 -3.27 -23.44 11.30
N ALA A 269 -2.23 -22.96 11.96
CA ALA A 269 -2.16 -22.93 13.42
C ALA A 269 -2.58 -21.54 13.91
N ILE A 270 -3.87 -21.34 14.17
CA ILE A 270 -4.36 -20.12 14.81
C ILE A 270 -4.55 -20.38 16.32
N PRO A 271 -3.79 -19.69 17.19
CA PRO A 271 -3.94 -19.82 18.65
C PRO A 271 -5.11 -18.98 19.20
N PHE A 272 -5.77 -18.19 18.34
CA PHE A 272 -6.89 -17.32 18.67
C PHE A 272 -8.24 -18.05 18.58
N PRO A 273 -9.25 -17.61 19.34
CA PRO A 273 -10.58 -18.18 19.25
C PRO A 273 -11.19 -17.75 17.91
N ILE A 274 -11.50 -18.73 17.06
CA ILE A 274 -11.98 -18.54 15.67
C ILE A 274 -13.29 -17.73 15.59
N ASP A 275 -14.04 -17.65 16.68
CA ASP A 275 -15.29 -16.90 16.76
C ASP A 275 -15.08 -15.38 16.76
N ALA A 276 -13.88 -14.93 17.15
CA ALA A 276 -13.46 -13.54 17.16
C ALA A 276 -13.01 -12.99 15.81
N ILE A 277 -12.83 -13.84 14.80
CA ILE A 277 -12.50 -13.42 13.43
C ILE A 277 -13.58 -12.45 12.95
N THR A 278 -13.20 -11.27 12.51
CA THR A 278 -14.13 -10.27 11.97
C THR A 278 -14.13 -10.35 10.46
N ASP A 279 -12.95 -10.46 9.85
CA ASP A 279 -12.75 -10.55 8.41
C ASP A 279 -11.50 -11.37 8.05
N ALA A 280 -11.39 -11.74 6.77
CA ALA A 280 -10.28 -12.51 6.21
C ALA A 280 -9.94 -12.02 4.80
N ALA A 281 -8.66 -12.10 4.43
CA ALA A 281 -8.21 -11.75 3.08
C ALA A 281 -7.20 -12.77 2.57
N ILE A 282 -7.14 -12.95 1.25
CA ILE A 282 -6.21 -13.86 0.60
C ILE A 282 -5.40 -13.07 -0.44
N SER A 283 -4.07 -13.16 -0.38
CA SER A 283 -3.18 -12.46 -1.31
C SER A 283 -3.41 -12.88 -2.76
N GLU A 284 -3.18 -11.99 -3.72
CA GLU A 284 -3.41 -12.24 -5.15
C GLU A 284 -2.58 -13.41 -5.71
N ASP A 285 -1.40 -13.62 -5.16
CA ASP A 285 -0.53 -14.75 -5.51
C ASP A 285 -0.87 -16.06 -4.77
N GLY A 286 -1.81 -16.02 -3.82
CA GLY A 286 -2.22 -17.16 -3.01
C GLY A 286 -1.13 -17.70 -2.09
N LYS A 287 -0.14 -16.87 -1.71
CA LYS A 287 0.89 -17.22 -0.75
C LYS A 287 0.49 -16.93 0.69
N TYR A 288 -0.47 -16.05 0.93
CA TYR A 288 -0.85 -15.63 2.27
C TYR A 288 -2.37 -15.58 2.47
N VAL A 289 -2.78 -15.87 3.71
CA VAL A 289 -4.11 -15.57 4.23
C VAL A 289 -3.95 -14.71 5.47
N GLY A 290 -4.75 -13.66 5.55
CA GLY A 290 -4.80 -12.74 6.68
C GLY A 290 -6.12 -12.83 7.41
N PHE A 291 -6.08 -12.53 8.71
CA PHE A 291 -7.28 -12.44 9.56
C PHE A 291 -7.23 -11.20 10.45
N SER A 292 -8.38 -10.54 10.59
CA SER A 292 -8.63 -9.50 11.59
C SER A 292 -9.51 -10.05 12.73
N PHE A 293 -9.40 -9.46 13.91
CA PHE A 293 -10.08 -9.92 15.14
C PHE A 293 -10.64 -8.74 15.96
N GLY A 294 -11.84 -8.87 16.54
CA GLY A 294 -12.48 -7.76 17.31
C GLY A 294 -13.61 -8.12 18.30
N LYS A 295 -13.34 -8.88 19.38
CA LYS A 295 -14.28 -9.27 20.48
C LYS A 295 -13.64 -9.61 21.86
N THR A 296 -13.82 -8.73 22.86
CA THR A 296 -13.76 -8.86 24.35
C THR A 296 -12.84 -9.83 25.15
N THR A 297 -12.35 -10.98 24.66
CA THR A 297 -11.58 -11.95 25.50
C THR A 297 -10.09 -12.06 25.15
N VAL A 298 -9.70 -12.11 23.87
CA VAL A 298 -8.32 -11.95 23.36
C VAL A 298 -8.42 -11.54 21.88
N THR A 299 -8.58 -10.25 21.63
CA THR A 299 -8.91 -9.73 20.30
C THR A 299 -8.21 -8.42 20.05
N ASP A 300 -8.35 -7.86 18.85
CA ASP A 300 -7.70 -6.62 18.42
C ASP A 300 -6.33 -6.90 17.81
N TYR A 301 -6.26 -7.95 16.99
CA TYR A 301 -5.07 -8.34 16.25
C TYR A 301 -5.34 -8.38 14.74
N ALA A 302 -4.28 -8.16 13.97
CA ALA A 302 -4.16 -8.63 12.60
C ALA A 302 -3.11 -9.74 12.54
N VAL A 303 -3.33 -10.74 11.70
CA VAL A 303 -2.47 -11.91 11.59
C VAL A 303 -2.27 -12.23 10.12
N LEU A 304 -1.02 -12.51 9.72
CA LEU A 304 -0.69 -13.00 8.37
C LEU A 304 -0.12 -14.41 8.46
N ILE A 305 -0.65 -15.33 7.67
CA ILE A 305 -0.30 -16.76 7.70
C ILE A 305 0.13 -17.20 6.31
N PRO A 306 1.29 -17.87 6.17
CA PRO A 306 1.67 -18.50 4.91
C PRO A 306 0.71 -19.63 4.52
N LEU A 307 0.21 -19.60 3.30
CA LEU A 307 -0.58 -20.68 2.72
C LEU A 307 0.34 -21.81 2.26
N THR A 308 0.52 -22.81 3.12
CA THR A 308 1.33 -24.00 2.83
C THR A 308 0.59 -25.29 3.10
N GLU A 309 1.07 -26.40 2.55
CA GLU A 309 0.53 -27.74 2.81
C GLU A 309 0.90 -28.30 4.20
N GLN A 310 1.67 -27.56 4.99
CA GLN A 310 2.08 -27.95 6.34
C GLN A 310 1.42 -27.08 7.39
N ARG A 311 1.36 -27.59 8.61
CA ARG A 311 0.92 -26.81 9.76
C ARG A 311 1.98 -25.75 10.09
N VAL A 312 1.67 -24.50 9.78
CA VAL A 312 2.57 -23.36 10.03
C VAL A 312 1.97 -22.40 11.05
N MET A 313 2.84 -21.79 11.85
CA MET A 313 2.48 -20.65 12.68
C MET A 313 2.31 -19.40 11.80
N PRO A 314 1.61 -18.37 12.29
CA PRO A 314 1.58 -17.08 11.59
C PRO A 314 2.98 -16.56 11.29
N LYS A 315 3.15 -15.90 10.14
CA LYS A 315 4.38 -15.17 9.77
C LYS A 315 4.65 -14.08 10.81
N TRP A 316 3.58 -13.35 11.16
CA TRP A 316 3.58 -12.37 12.24
C TRP A 316 2.17 -12.18 12.81
N THR A 317 2.11 -11.60 14.00
CA THR A 317 0.89 -11.11 14.64
C THR A 317 1.10 -9.66 15.06
N HIS A 318 0.13 -8.79 14.79
CA HIS A 318 0.20 -7.38 15.12
C HIS A 318 -0.97 -6.99 16.03
N PHE A 319 -0.69 -6.39 17.19
CA PHE A 319 -1.75 -5.89 18.07
C PHE A 319 -2.20 -4.50 17.60
N MET A 320 -3.47 -4.40 17.28
CA MET A 320 -4.08 -3.21 16.66
C MET A 320 -4.54 -2.18 17.69
N GLY A 321 -4.39 -2.43 19.00
CA GLY A 321 -4.82 -1.50 20.06
C GLY A 321 -6.32 -1.50 20.35
N ASP A 322 -7.16 -1.74 19.33
CA ASP A 322 -8.62 -1.90 19.41
C ASP A 322 -9.14 -2.78 18.25
N SER A 323 -10.44 -3.08 18.24
CA SER A 323 -11.09 -3.99 17.31
C SER A 323 -10.74 -3.68 15.86
N SER A 324 -10.22 -4.68 15.16
CA SER A 324 -10.04 -4.66 13.71
C SER A 324 -11.24 -5.32 13.06
N PHE A 325 -11.72 -4.76 11.95
CA PHE A 325 -12.93 -5.22 11.27
C PHE A 325 -12.72 -5.62 9.82
N GLY A 326 -11.82 -4.96 9.09
CA GLY A 326 -11.51 -5.27 7.70
C GLY A 326 -10.02 -5.57 7.52
N ILE A 327 -9.70 -6.42 6.56
CA ILE A 327 -8.32 -6.71 6.16
C ILE A 327 -8.26 -6.90 4.64
N ALA A 328 -7.20 -6.41 3.99
CA ALA A 328 -6.90 -6.71 2.59
C ALA A 328 -5.39 -6.92 2.40
N ILE A 329 -5.01 -7.68 1.39
CA ILE A 329 -3.61 -8.04 1.13
C ILE A 329 -3.32 -7.86 -0.36
N ASP A 330 -2.37 -6.99 -0.69
CA ASP A 330 -1.76 -6.94 -2.01
C ASP A 330 -0.32 -7.48 -1.96
N GLU A 331 0.49 -7.22 -2.98
CA GLU A 331 1.90 -7.67 -3.03
C GLU A 331 2.84 -6.78 -2.18
N SER A 332 2.37 -5.60 -1.77
CA SER A 332 3.14 -4.54 -1.12
C SER A 332 2.89 -4.48 0.39
N ALA A 333 1.66 -4.71 0.83
CA ALA A 333 1.20 -4.45 2.18
C ALA A 333 -0.01 -5.32 2.59
N VAL A 334 -0.20 -5.39 3.91
CA VAL A 334 -1.44 -5.83 4.53
C VAL A 334 -2.17 -4.60 5.06
N TYR A 335 -3.30 -4.28 4.47
CA TYR A 335 -4.17 -3.19 4.92
C TYR A 335 -5.13 -3.71 5.99
N VAL A 336 -5.31 -2.93 7.05
CA VAL A 336 -6.21 -3.28 8.15
C VAL A 336 -7.02 -2.05 8.54
N THR A 337 -8.29 -2.25 8.83
CA THR A 337 -9.20 -1.21 9.32
C THR A 337 -9.92 -1.64 10.59
N GLY A 338 -10.46 -0.67 11.33
CA GLY A 338 -11.21 -0.96 12.54
C GLY A 338 -11.53 0.26 13.38
N HIS A 339 -11.74 0.03 14.67
CA HIS A 339 -12.00 1.07 15.67
C HIS A 339 -10.71 1.66 16.28
N PHE A 340 -9.53 1.16 15.91
CA PHE A 340 -8.28 1.61 16.50
C PHE A 340 -7.87 3.03 16.09
N CYS A 341 -7.15 3.71 16.98
CA CYS A 341 -6.57 5.05 16.76
C CYS A 341 -5.05 5.08 16.92
N LYS A 342 -4.49 3.98 17.43
CA LYS A 342 -3.07 3.71 17.57
C LYS A 342 -2.87 2.21 17.37
N ILE A 343 -1.74 1.84 16.80
CA ILE A 343 -1.28 0.45 16.73
C ILE A 343 0.12 0.38 17.30
N GLU A 344 0.60 -0.81 17.65
CA GLU A 344 1.94 -0.93 18.20
C GLU A 344 3.01 -0.57 17.18
N GLY A 345 4.16 -0.04 17.64
CA GLY A 345 5.26 0.36 16.77
C GLY A 345 5.94 -0.79 16.00
N GLY A 346 5.60 -2.04 16.30
CA GLY A 346 6.16 -3.20 15.61
C GLY A 346 5.42 -4.50 15.92
N PRO A 347 5.65 -5.55 15.13
CA PRO A 347 5.04 -6.85 15.33
C PRO A 347 5.48 -7.47 16.66
N ARG A 348 4.60 -8.29 17.26
CA ARG A 348 4.98 -9.09 18.42
C ARG A 348 5.29 -10.51 18.01
N PRO A 349 6.38 -11.13 18.53
CA PRO A 349 6.51 -12.56 18.50
C PRO A 349 5.28 -13.18 19.16
N TYR A 350 4.74 -14.22 18.54
CA TYR A 350 3.59 -15.00 19.03
C TYR A 350 3.70 -15.34 20.54
N GLU A 351 4.91 -15.56 21.05
CA GLU A 351 5.18 -15.99 22.43
C GLU A 351 4.95 -14.89 23.50
N VAL A 352 4.80 -13.62 23.09
CA VAL A 352 4.63 -12.45 24.00
C VAL A 352 3.20 -11.89 23.95
N MET A 353 2.27 -12.69 23.42
CA MET A 353 0.85 -12.36 23.40
C MET A 353 0.28 -12.31 24.82
N SER A 354 0.08 -11.09 25.33
CA SER A 354 -0.46 -10.88 26.67
C SER A 354 -1.98 -10.62 26.60
N PRO A 355 -2.79 -11.32 27.43
CA PRO A 355 -4.23 -11.12 27.45
C PRO A 355 -4.58 -9.76 28.07
N LYS A 356 -5.46 -9.05 27.38
CA LYS A 356 -6.23 -7.88 27.86
C LYS A 356 -5.40 -6.81 28.55
N HIS A 357 -4.82 -5.91 27.78
CA HIS A 357 -4.34 -4.64 28.30
C HIS A 357 -5.52 -3.67 28.46
N GLY A 358 -5.48 -2.85 29.52
CA GLY A 358 -6.58 -1.97 29.90
C GLY A 358 -7.03 -1.07 28.74
N TRP A 359 -8.33 -0.78 28.73
CA TRP A 359 -9.04 0.05 27.75
C TRP A 359 -8.20 1.23 27.24
N ASP A 360 -7.55 1.06 26.09
CA ASP A 360 -6.81 2.13 25.46
C ASP A 360 -7.77 2.94 24.58
N PHE A 361 -8.55 3.79 25.24
CA PHE A 361 -9.20 4.88 24.54
C PHE A 361 -8.10 5.77 23.96
N CYS A 362 -8.33 6.32 22.76
CA CYS A 362 -7.43 7.22 22.01
C CYS A 362 -6.81 8.41 22.79
N THR A 363 -7.18 8.55 24.06
CA THR A 363 -6.85 9.60 25.01
C THR A 363 -5.91 9.13 26.13
N ASN A 364 -5.63 7.83 26.29
CA ASN A 364 -4.73 7.36 27.34
C ASN A 364 -3.25 7.47 26.91
N VAL A 365 -2.47 8.00 27.85
CA VAL A 365 -1.14 8.61 27.66
C VAL A 365 0.00 7.61 27.89
N GLU A 366 -0.28 6.30 27.88
CA GLU A 366 0.80 5.30 27.93
C GLU A 366 1.52 5.30 26.58
N ASN A 367 2.55 6.13 26.47
CA ASN A 367 3.47 6.19 25.34
C ASN A 367 4.21 4.84 25.20
N ARG A 368 3.62 3.87 24.49
CA ARG A 368 4.26 2.57 24.21
C ARG A 368 4.89 2.53 22.82
N GLY A 369 5.56 3.60 22.38
CA GLY A 369 6.18 3.61 21.04
C GLY A 369 5.19 3.32 19.91
N ASP A 370 3.90 3.60 20.14
CA ASP A 370 2.79 3.28 19.24
C ASP A 370 2.78 4.20 18.02
N ALA A 371 2.37 3.65 16.87
CA ALA A 371 2.15 4.40 15.66
C ALA A 371 0.70 4.91 15.61
N TRP A 372 0.52 6.23 15.54
CA TRP A 372 -0.80 6.84 15.37
C TRP A 372 -1.43 6.41 14.05
N ARG A 373 -2.67 5.91 14.10
CA ARG A 373 -3.38 5.37 12.95
C ARG A 373 -4.87 5.65 13.09
N THR A 374 -5.45 6.46 12.22
CA THR A 374 -6.86 6.83 12.37
C THR A 374 -7.73 5.79 11.68
N LYS A 375 -8.08 4.70 12.39
CA LYS A 375 -9.01 3.63 11.95
C LYS A 375 -8.53 2.80 10.75
N MET A 376 -7.30 3.03 10.30
CA MET A 376 -6.70 2.42 9.11
C MET A 376 -5.19 2.29 9.29
N ALA A 377 -4.60 1.21 8.80
CA ALA A 377 -3.15 1.01 8.77
C ALA A 377 -2.75 0.15 7.56
N ALA A 378 -1.53 0.36 7.09
CA ALA A 378 -0.82 -0.60 6.25
C ALA A 378 0.34 -1.21 7.04
N LEU A 379 0.51 -2.52 6.94
CA LEU A 379 1.54 -3.31 7.61
C LEU A 379 2.42 -4.00 6.55
N SER A 380 3.72 -4.08 6.82
CA SER A 380 4.67 -4.81 5.99
C SER A 380 4.31 -6.28 5.89
N ILE A 381 4.30 -6.84 4.68
CA ILE A 381 4.14 -8.29 4.47
C ILE A 381 5.30 -9.06 5.11
N GLU A 382 6.50 -8.48 5.17
CA GLU A 382 7.69 -9.18 5.64
C GLU A 382 7.67 -9.46 7.13
N ASP A 383 7.29 -8.50 7.93
CA ASP A 383 7.38 -8.62 9.38
C ASP A 383 6.17 -8.05 10.12
N GLY A 384 5.25 -7.34 9.45
CA GLY A 384 4.10 -6.70 10.11
C GLY A 384 4.45 -5.37 10.77
N THR A 385 5.60 -4.77 10.44
CA THR A 385 5.92 -3.40 10.85
C THR A 385 4.94 -2.39 10.22
N PRO A 386 4.48 -1.36 10.96
CA PRO A 386 3.63 -0.33 10.39
C PRO A 386 4.32 0.45 9.27
N LEU A 387 3.70 0.49 8.08
CA LEU A 387 4.11 1.37 6.98
C LEU A 387 3.64 2.80 7.22
N THR A 388 4.25 3.78 6.55
CA THR A 388 3.96 5.22 6.73
C THR A 388 2.56 5.63 6.25
N TRP A 389 1.94 4.84 5.38
CA TRP A 389 0.60 5.10 4.84
C TRP A 389 -0.46 5.16 5.96
N ASN A 390 -1.10 6.33 6.07
CA ASN A 390 -2.11 6.62 7.10
C ASN A 390 -3.01 7.80 6.65
N PRO A 391 -3.88 7.60 5.66
CA PRO A 391 -4.78 8.67 5.20
C PRO A 391 -5.87 9.00 6.24
N GLY A 392 -6.20 8.03 7.09
CA GLY A 392 -7.22 8.16 8.12
C GLY A 392 -8.65 8.29 7.59
N ASN A 393 -9.62 8.09 8.47
CA ASN A 393 -11.03 8.32 8.19
C ASN A 393 -11.81 8.79 9.43
N THR A 394 -13.07 9.17 9.22
CA THR A 394 -13.97 9.66 10.27
C THR A 394 -15.00 8.61 10.72
N SER A 395 -14.70 7.32 10.58
CA SER A 395 -15.60 6.28 11.07
C SER A 395 -15.89 6.41 12.56
N PHE A 396 -17.14 6.16 12.93
CA PHE A 396 -17.51 6.02 14.33
C PHE A 396 -17.10 4.63 14.85
N THR A 397 -17.72 3.56 14.35
CA THR A 397 -17.40 2.18 14.68
C THR A 397 -16.13 1.73 13.98
N GLY A 398 -15.96 2.01 12.69
CA GLY A 398 -14.76 1.64 11.93
C GLY A 398 -15.07 1.22 10.50
N ALA A 399 -14.03 1.13 9.66
CA ALA A 399 -14.17 0.56 8.33
C ALA A 399 -14.24 -0.97 8.39
N ARG A 400 -15.21 -1.57 7.70
CA ARG A 400 -15.46 -3.02 7.73
C ARG A 400 -15.18 -3.72 6.42
N GLU A 401 -14.97 -2.95 5.35
CA GLU A 401 -14.72 -3.47 4.01
C GLU A 401 -13.41 -2.86 3.49
N LEU A 402 -12.55 -3.72 2.96
CA LEU A 402 -11.33 -3.36 2.27
C LEU A 402 -11.16 -4.26 1.06
N THR A 403 -11.03 -3.65 -0.12
CA THR A 403 -10.75 -4.40 -1.35
C THR A 403 -9.58 -3.76 -2.09
N VAL A 404 -8.55 -4.54 -2.38
CA VAL A 404 -7.46 -4.13 -3.27
C VAL A 404 -7.97 -4.10 -4.70
N THR A 405 -7.67 -3.04 -5.43
CA THR A 405 -8.04 -2.89 -6.85
C THR A 405 -6.90 -3.33 -7.76
N SER A 406 -7.23 -3.67 -9.01
CA SER A 406 -6.27 -4.20 -9.98
C SER A 406 -5.16 -3.22 -10.37
N ASP A 407 -5.36 -1.92 -10.14
CA ASP A 407 -4.36 -0.88 -10.31
C ASP A 407 -3.44 -0.71 -9.08
N GLY A 408 -3.57 -1.57 -8.05
CA GLY A 408 -2.82 -1.45 -6.79
C GLY A 408 -3.42 -0.39 -5.84
N GLY A 409 -4.65 0.03 -6.08
CA GLY A 409 -5.41 0.90 -5.19
C GLY A 409 -6.17 0.12 -4.11
N LEU A 410 -7.00 0.86 -3.37
CA LEU A 410 -7.76 0.35 -2.25
C LEU A 410 -9.16 0.98 -2.22
N LEU A 411 -10.19 0.14 -2.17
CA LEU A 411 -11.54 0.52 -1.82
C LEU A 411 -11.77 0.30 -0.33
N MET A 412 -12.54 1.19 0.27
CA MET A 412 -12.89 1.12 1.68
C MET A 412 -14.36 1.41 1.90
N GLY A 413 -15.06 0.48 2.55
CA GLY A 413 -16.40 0.69 3.10
C GLY A 413 -16.37 0.97 4.60
N PHE A 414 -17.02 2.04 5.04
CA PHE A 414 -16.90 2.53 6.41
C PHE A 414 -18.11 3.36 6.87
N ASP A 415 -18.39 3.37 8.18
CA ASP A 415 -19.46 4.19 8.79
C ASP A 415 -19.04 5.64 9.08
N GLY A 416 -18.47 6.29 8.08
CA GLY A 416 -18.05 7.68 8.14
C GLY A 416 -18.40 8.42 6.86
N MET A 417 -18.01 9.70 6.80
CA MET A 417 -18.25 10.55 5.64
C MET A 417 -16.97 11.08 4.98
N THR A 418 -15.83 10.97 5.66
CA THR A 418 -14.56 11.53 5.22
C THR A 418 -13.43 10.51 5.36
N ALA A 419 -12.60 10.39 4.33
CA ALA A 419 -11.37 9.61 4.31
C ALA A 419 -10.26 10.43 3.60
N GLY A 420 -9.01 10.38 4.09
CA GLY A 420 -7.91 11.15 3.50
C GLY A 420 -8.19 12.67 3.43
N GLY A 421 -8.98 13.21 4.36
CA GLY A 421 -9.43 14.61 4.35
C GLY A 421 -10.51 14.98 3.31
N VAL A 422 -10.95 14.03 2.48
CA VAL A 422 -11.94 14.23 1.42
C VAL A 422 -13.29 13.64 1.84
N ARG A 423 -14.40 14.34 1.53
CA ARG A 423 -15.76 13.82 1.73
C ARG A 423 -16.09 12.78 0.65
N THR A 424 -15.87 11.52 0.96
CA THR A 424 -16.15 10.37 0.08
C THR A 424 -17.53 9.75 0.35
N GLY A 425 -18.18 10.11 1.45
CA GLY A 425 -19.25 9.29 2.02
C GLY A 425 -18.72 7.97 2.56
N ALA A 426 -19.61 7.00 2.76
CA ALA A 426 -19.30 5.71 3.37
C ALA A 426 -18.47 4.76 2.47
N LEU A 427 -18.09 5.18 1.27
CA LEU A 427 -17.24 4.42 0.34
C LEU A 427 -16.12 5.32 -0.21
N ALA A 428 -14.87 4.97 0.08
CA ALA A 428 -13.69 5.66 -0.43
C ALA A 428 -12.94 4.79 -1.45
N TYR A 429 -12.36 5.44 -2.46
CA TYR A 429 -11.48 4.81 -3.43
C TYR A 429 -10.13 5.53 -3.46
N PHE A 430 -9.08 4.89 -2.97
CA PHE A 430 -7.69 5.31 -3.08
C PHE A 430 -7.08 4.65 -4.32
N ARG A 431 -6.53 5.41 -5.25
CA ARG A 431 -5.95 4.82 -6.48
C ARG A 431 -4.62 4.16 -6.18
N GLY A 432 -4.17 3.27 -7.06
CA GLY A 432 -2.78 2.83 -7.00
C GLY A 432 -1.81 3.95 -7.39
N GLN A 433 -0.61 3.93 -6.81
CA GLN A 433 0.48 4.76 -7.28
C GLN A 433 1.05 4.14 -8.57
N MET A 434 0.73 4.74 -9.72
CA MET A 434 1.35 4.37 -10.99
C MET A 434 2.85 4.72 -10.95
N VAL A 435 3.73 3.72 -10.91
CA VAL A 435 5.11 3.93 -11.34
C VAL A 435 5.08 4.07 -12.85
N VAL A 436 5.21 5.29 -13.34
CA VAL A 436 5.55 5.48 -14.76
C VAL A 436 7.02 5.07 -14.87
N GLU A 437 7.28 3.82 -15.28
CA GLU A 437 8.57 3.50 -15.89
C GLU A 437 8.70 4.42 -17.10
N LEU A 438 9.56 5.44 -16.99
CA LEU A 438 10.00 6.15 -18.17
C LEU A 438 10.66 5.09 -19.06
N PRO A 439 10.22 4.92 -20.33
CA PRO A 439 10.89 3.98 -21.21
C PRO A 439 12.37 4.36 -21.25
N ASP A 440 13.23 3.34 -21.07
CA ASP A 440 14.68 3.49 -21.21
C ASP A 440 14.96 4.41 -22.41
N PRO A 441 15.78 5.48 -22.26
CA PRO A 441 16.13 6.31 -23.39
C PRO A 441 16.72 5.38 -24.45
N GLN A 442 16.00 5.19 -25.57
CA GLN A 442 16.54 4.44 -26.70
C GLN A 442 17.90 5.04 -27.02
N PRO A 443 18.96 4.21 -27.17
CA PRO A 443 20.27 4.74 -27.54
C PRO A 443 20.12 5.52 -28.85
N GLU A 444 20.46 6.80 -28.81
CA GLU A 444 20.39 7.67 -29.98
C GLU A 444 21.14 7.01 -31.14
N PRO A 445 20.52 6.90 -32.34
CA PRO A 445 21.24 6.43 -33.51
C PRO A 445 22.37 7.41 -33.82
N GLN A 446 23.60 6.90 -33.92
CA GLN A 446 24.78 7.71 -34.20
C GLN A 446 24.56 8.62 -35.42
N PRO A 447 24.92 9.92 -35.32
CA PRO A 447 24.64 10.87 -36.38
C PRO A 447 25.48 10.57 -37.62
N GLN A 448 24.80 10.27 -38.73
CA GLN A 448 25.42 10.36 -40.06
C GLN A 448 25.53 11.83 -40.47
N PRO A 449 26.64 12.27 -41.06
CA PRO A 449 26.80 13.67 -41.47
C PRO A 449 25.90 13.94 -42.68
N GLN A 450 24.95 14.88 -42.52
CA GLN A 450 24.14 15.39 -43.63
C GLN A 450 24.42 16.88 -43.91
N PRO A 451 24.25 17.32 -45.18
CA PRO A 451 24.59 18.67 -45.61
C PRO A 451 23.53 19.68 -45.19
N GLN A 452 23.98 20.91 -44.99
CA GLN A 452 23.22 22.04 -44.44
C GLN A 452 22.02 22.45 -45.33
N PRO A 453 20.77 22.55 -44.80
CA PRO A 453 19.64 23.13 -45.50
C PRO A 453 19.40 24.61 -45.15
N GLU A 454 18.83 25.34 -46.11
CA GLU A 454 18.47 26.77 -46.08
C GLU A 454 17.35 27.12 -45.07
N PRO A 455 17.24 28.39 -44.63
CA PRO A 455 16.34 28.78 -43.54
C PRO A 455 14.88 28.96 -43.97
N GLN A 456 13.95 28.49 -43.14
CA GLN A 456 12.51 28.80 -43.19
C GLN A 456 12.00 29.37 -41.86
N PRO A 457 10.89 30.14 -41.87
CA PRO A 457 10.64 31.24 -40.93
C PRO A 457 9.99 30.82 -39.59
N GLN A 458 10.28 31.60 -38.54
CA GLN A 458 9.80 31.45 -37.16
C GLN A 458 8.28 31.70 -37.01
N PRO A 459 7.55 30.88 -36.23
CA PRO A 459 6.21 31.20 -35.74
C PRO A 459 6.26 32.17 -34.55
N ALA A 460 5.22 33.00 -34.41
CA ALA A 460 5.07 34.02 -33.37
C ALA A 460 4.77 33.44 -31.97
N PRO A 461 5.12 34.14 -30.86
CA PRO A 461 5.00 33.62 -29.50
C PRO A 461 3.58 33.75 -28.91
N VAL A 462 3.22 32.78 -28.08
CA VAL A 462 2.07 32.80 -27.16
C VAL A 462 2.53 33.43 -25.84
N ILE A 463 1.71 34.32 -25.25
CA ILE A 463 1.99 34.99 -23.97
C ILE A 463 1.20 34.26 -22.88
N GLU A 464 1.90 33.57 -21.96
CA GLU A 464 1.38 33.19 -20.64
C GLU A 464 1.62 34.36 -19.67
N THR A 465 0.61 34.75 -18.90
CA THR A 465 0.77 35.75 -17.83
C THR A 465 1.17 35.03 -16.54
N ALA A 466 2.43 35.16 -16.13
CA ALA A 466 2.91 34.74 -14.81
C ALA A 466 2.57 35.82 -13.77
N TYR A 467 1.97 35.44 -12.64
CA TYR A 467 1.81 36.30 -11.46
C TYR A 467 3.10 36.26 -10.65
N ALA A 468 3.59 37.42 -10.20
CA ALA A 468 4.81 37.52 -9.41
C ALA A 468 4.52 37.62 -7.90
N CYS A 469 5.46 37.15 -7.08
CA CYS A 469 5.50 37.42 -5.64
C CYS A 469 6.94 37.67 -5.20
N GLU A 470 7.14 38.68 -4.35
CA GLU A 470 8.45 39.12 -3.85
C GLU A 470 8.53 38.93 -2.33
N VAL A 471 9.70 38.48 -1.85
CA VAL A 471 10.07 38.44 -0.43
C VAL A 471 11.06 39.57 -0.13
N SER A 472 10.74 40.41 0.85
CA SER A 472 11.62 41.48 1.31
C SER A 472 11.90 41.38 2.82
N PRO A 473 13.16 41.55 3.28
CA PRO A 473 13.50 41.47 4.70
C PRO A 473 12.98 42.67 5.48
N THR A 474 12.62 42.45 6.75
CA THR A 474 12.25 43.49 7.74
C THR A 474 13.02 43.31 9.04
N ALA A 475 12.88 44.26 9.97
CA ALA A 475 13.62 44.25 11.23
C ALA A 475 13.36 42.98 12.09
N ASP A 476 12.18 42.37 11.97
CA ASP A 476 11.73 41.24 12.81
C ASP A 476 11.27 40.02 12.00
N GLY A 477 11.55 39.94 10.68
CA GLY A 477 11.11 38.85 9.80
C GLY A 477 11.06 39.25 8.32
N VAL A 478 10.09 38.79 7.55
CA VAL A 478 9.93 39.12 6.11
C VAL A 478 8.56 39.70 5.78
N MET A 479 8.52 40.50 4.70
CA MET A 479 7.30 40.99 4.06
C MET A 479 7.16 40.35 2.69
N LEU A 480 6.01 39.71 2.48
CA LEU A 480 5.63 39.13 1.20
C LEU A 480 4.66 40.07 0.50
N ALA A 481 4.83 40.27 -0.80
CA ALA A 481 3.92 41.03 -1.65
C ALA A 481 3.73 40.32 -3.00
N TRP A 482 2.49 40.18 -3.47
CA TRP A 482 2.16 39.47 -4.71
C TRP A 482 1.17 40.23 -5.59
N ASP A 483 1.13 39.86 -6.87
CA ASP A 483 0.19 40.42 -7.82
C ASP A 483 -1.26 40.12 -7.42
N SER A 484 -2.12 41.15 -7.50
CA SER A 484 -3.56 40.95 -7.29
C SER A 484 -4.15 40.12 -8.42
N VAL A 485 -4.89 39.08 -8.08
CA VAL A 485 -5.67 38.28 -9.04
C VAL A 485 -7.08 38.86 -9.13
N GLU A 486 -7.54 39.16 -10.35
CA GLU A 486 -8.86 39.76 -10.58
C GLU A 486 -9.98 38.86 -10.04
N GLY A 487 -10.79 39.39 -9.12
CA GLY A 487 -11.91 38.66 -8.50
C GLY A 487 -11.53 37.81 -7.28
N GLU A 488 -10.24 37.70 -6.95
CA GLU A 488 -9.78 37.02 -5.73
C GLU A 488 -9.61 37.99 -4.56
N ILE A 489 -10.18 37.63 -3.42
CA ILE A 489 -10.13 38.40 -2.17
C ILE A 489 -9.60 37.59 -0.99
N ASN A 490 -9.24 36.32 -1.18
CA ASN A 490 -8.67 35.46 -0.15
C ASN A 490 -7.43 34.74 -0.68
N TYR A 491 -6.31 34.95 0.00
CA TYR A 491 -5.03 34.34 -0.31
C TYR A 491 -4.56 33.52 0.90
N HIS A 492 -4.12 32.29 0.64
CA HIS A 492 -3.62 31.37 1.66
C HIS A 492 -2.11 31.28 1.56
N LEU A 493 -1.42 31.57 2.66
CA LEU A 493 0.03 31.64 2.68
C LEU A 493 0.63 30.39 3.32
N ARG A 494 1.58 29.78 2.62
CA ARG A 494 2.29 28.57 3.01
C ARG A 494 3.79 28.88 3.15
N ARG A 495 4.41 28.33 4.18
CA ARG A 495 5.86 28.37 4.45
C ARG A 495 6.34 26.95 4.69
N ASP A 496 7.34 26.48 3.93
CA ASP A 496 7.96 25.14 4.09
C ASP A 496 6.89 24.03 4.24
N ASP A 497 5.92 24.03 3.32
CA ASP A 497 4.75 23.14 3.30
C ASP A 497 3.74 23.26 4.47
N ALA A 498 3.92 24.20 5.40
CA ALA A 498 2.98 24.49 6.47
C ALA A 498 2.13 25.75 6.20
N TRP A 499 0.82 25.68 6.43
CA TRP A 499 -0.08 26.85 6.31
C TRP A 499 0.14 27.83 7.45
N VAL A 500 0.45 29.07 7.10
CA VAL A 500 0.76 30.13 8.07
C VAL A 500 -0.50 30.93 8.40
N VAL A 501 -1.17 31.47 7.37
CA VAL A 501 -2.28 32.41 7.54
C VAL A 501 -3.13 32.50 6.27
N SER A 502 -4.35 33.03 6.39
CA SER A 502 -5.17 33.44 5.25
C SER A 502 -5.46 34.94 5.36
N VAL A 503 -5.29 35.68 4.27
CA VAL A 503 -5.41 37.14 4.25
C VAL A 503 -6.24 37.62 3.06
N ALA A 504 -6.88 38.78 3.22
CA ALA A 504 -7.64 39.46 2.16
C ALA A 504 -6.89 40.63 1.54
N THR A 505 -5.57 40.67 1.72
CA THR A 505 -4.63 41.68 1.20
C THR A 505 -3.65 41.00 0.25
N THR A 506 -2.94 41.78 -0.56
CA THR A 506 -1.87 41.28 -1.45
C THR A 506 -0.47 41.41 -0.85
N SER A 507 -0.40 41.50 0.47
CA SER A 507 0.84 41.47 1.23
C SER A 507 0.62 41.01 2.67
N HIS A 508 1.65 40.41 3.27
CA HIS A 508 1.63 39.96 4.66
C HIS A 508 3.03 39.93 5.31
N ALA A 509 3.10 40.28 6.60
CA ALA A 509 4.33 40.24 7.40
C ALA A 509 4.42 38.93 8.18
N ILE A 510 5.55 38.22 8.09
CA ILE A 510 5.82 37.02 8.92
C ILE A 510 6.97 37.31 9.87
N ALA A 511 6.71 37.31 11.17
CA ALA A 511 7.72 37.48 12.20
C ALA A 511 8.60 36.21 12.39
N GLY A 512 9.90 36.39 12.65
CA GLY A 512 10.83 35.32 13.04
C GLY A 512 11.31 34.40 11.90
N SER A 513 11.50 34.92 10.70
CA SER A 513 11.85 34.15 9.49
C SER A 513 13.27 34.42 8.99
N GLU A 514 13.94 33.35 8.53
CA GLU A 514 15.15 33.41 7.70
C GLU A 514 14.72 33.57 6.23
N ILE A 515 15.48 34.33 5.45
CA ILE A 515 15.18 34.68 4.05
C ILE A 515 15.17 33.47 3.09
N ASP A 516 15.64 32.31 3.56
CA ASP A 516 15.84 31.07 2.79
C ASP A 516 14.65 30.09 2.87
N SER A 517 13.53 30.46 3.52
CA SER A 517 12.33 29.62 3.57
C SER A 517 11.54 29.69 2.26
N GLU A 518 10.89 28.59 1.85
CA GLU A 518 10.02 28.59 0.66
C GLU A 518 8.67 29.20 1.03
N TYR A 519 8.28 30.28 0.33
CA TYR A 519 7.00 30.94 0.51
C TYR A 519 6.11 30.77 -0.72
N VAL A 520 4.88 30.28 -0.51
CA VAL A 520 3.88 30.09 -1.56
C VAL A 520 2.57 30.76 -1.18
N VAL A 521 2.02 31.55 -2.08
CA VAL A 521 0.68 32.12 -1.97
C VAL A 521 -0.28 31.34 -2.86
N ARG A 522 -1.29 30.71 -2.25
CA ARG A 522 -2.32 29.96 -2.96
C ARG A 522 -3.65 30.70 -3.00
N PHE A 523 -4.30 30.67 -4.15
CA PHE A 523 -5.68 31.13 -4.34
C PHE A 523 -6.51 30.13 -5.15
N TRP A 524 -7.83 30.34 -5.23
CA TRP A 524 -8.74 29.38 -5.86
C TRP A 524 -9.65 30.03 -6.91
N GLN A 525 -9.25 29.93 -8.17
CA GLN A 525 -10.12 30.20 -9.32
C GLN A 525 -10.19 28.96 -10.20
N ASN A 526 -11.31 28.25 -10.16
CA ASN A 526 -11.50 26.97 -10.89
C ASN A 526 -10.48 25.86 -10.51
N GLY A 527 -9.79 26.01 -9.39
CA GLY A 527 -8.75 25.08 -8.91
C GLY A 527 -7.69 25.81 -8.08
N PRO A 528 -6.79 25.09 -7.40
CA PRO A 528 -5.68 25.70 -6.67
C PRO A 528 -4.64 26.27 -7.65
N HIS A 529 -4.25 27.52 -7.44
CA HIS A 529 -3.16 28.17 -8.15
C HIS A 529 -2.13 28.70 -7.16
N ASP A 530 -0.86 28.41 -7.41
CA ASP A 530 0.26 28.82 -6.56
C ASP A 530 1.07 29.93 -7.22
N ILE A 531 1.35 30.97 -6.43
CA ILE A 531 2.33 32.01 -6.74
C ILE A 531 3.52 31.74 -5.82
N ILE A 532 4.66 31.36 -6.39
CA ILE A 532 5.91 31.16 -5.66
C ILE A 532 6.52 32.55 -5.41
N CYS A 533 6.95 32.79 -4.17
CA CYS A 533 7.55 34.06 -3.79
C CYS A 533 9.08 33.94 -3.75
N ASP A 534 9.74 34.66 -4.64
CA ASP A 534 11.20 34.65 -4.75
C ASP A 534 11.79 35.83 -3.96
N GLY A 535 12.90 35.59 -3.26
CA GLY A 535 13.60 36.62 -2.50
C GLY A 535 14.42 37.54 -3.39
N ALA A 536 14.49 38.83 -3.05
CA ALA A 536 15.40 39.76 -3.71
C ALA A 536 16.87 39.35 -3.46
N GLU A 537 17.51 38.80 -4.49
CA GLU A 537 18.93 38.44 -4.48
C GLU A 537 19.80 39.70 -4.31
N PRO A 538 20.70 39.78 -3.31
CA PRO A 538 21.64 40.91 -3.22
C PRO A 538 22.64 40.85 -4.38
N GLU A 539 22.95 42.01 -4.98
CA GLU A 539 23.73 42.14 -6.24
C GLU A 539 25.00 41.26 -6.31
N PRO A 540 25.32 40.70 -7.50
CA PRO A 540 26.35 39.69 -7.65
C PRO A 540 27.74 40.30 -7.46
N THR A 541 28.50 39.70 -6.55
CA THR A 541 29.95 39.88 -6.50
C THR A 541 30.57 38.91 -7.53
N PRO A 542 31.52 39.33 -8.38
CA PRO A 542 31.95 38.49 -9.50
C PRO A 542 32.69 37.23 -9.00
N GLU A 543 32.17 36.06 -9.38
CA GLU A 543 32.74 34.75 -9.06
C GLU A 543 33.91 34.42 -10.02
N PRO A 544 35.02 33.81 -9.55
CA PRO A 544 36.16 33.46 -10.40
C PRO A 544 35.87 32.20 -11.24
N GLU A 545 36.47 32.12 -12.43
CA GLU A 545 36.29 31.03 -13.39
C GLU A 545 36.46 29.61 -12.79
N PRO A 546 35.65 28.62 -13.21
CA PRO A 546 35.72 27.26 -12.68
C PRO A 546 37.02 26.58 -13.12
N THR A 547 37.73 25.97 -12.17
CA THR A 547 38.95 25.21 -12.41
C THR A 547 38.61 23.85 -13.04
N PRO A 548 39.41 23.32 -13.99
CA PRO A 548 39.04 22.13 -14.75
C PRO A 548 39.09 20.87 -13.87
N GLN A 549 38.05 20.03 -13.95
CA GLN A 549 38.10 18.69 -13.36
C GLN A 549 39.08 17.79 -14.14
N PRO A 550 39.96 17.04 -13.45
CA PRO A 550 40.96 16.20 -14.10
C PRO A 550 40.38 14.87 -14.64
N GLU A 551 40.83 14.50 -15.84
CA GLU A 551 40.62 13.21 -16.52
C GLU A 551 41.02 11.99 -15.66
N PRO A 552 40.50 10.78 -15.94
CA PRO A 552 40.76 9.58 -15.13
C PRO A 552 42.27 9.27 -15.05
N ASN A 553 42.77 9.12 -13.81
CA ASN A 553 44.18 8.98 -13.39
C ASN A 553 44.98 10.29 -13.23
N VAL A 554 44.32 11.43 -13.10
CA VAL A 554 45.00 12.69 -12.76
C VAL A 554 44.56 13.16 -11.38
N CYS A 555 45.54 13.39 -10.51
CA CYS A 555 45.38 14.04 -9.22
C CYS A 555 45.86 15.50 -9.33
N VAL A 556 45.16 16.45 -8.70
CA VAL A 556 45.47 17.87 -8.76
C VAL A 556 45.61 18.44 -7.35
N VAL A 557 46.65 19.25 -7.15
CA VAL A 557 46.85 20.00 -5.90
C VAL A 557 46.66 21.49 -6.16
N SER A 558 45.76 22.10 -5.38
CA SER A 558 45.60 23.56 -5.27
C SER A 558 45.98 24.01 -3.87
N VAL A 559 46.68 25.14 -3.75
CA VAL A 559 47.15 25.66 -2.45
C VAL A 559 46.51 27.02 -2.19
N SER A 560 45.85 27.15 -1.04
CA SER A 560 45.22 28.37 -0.56
C SER A 560 45.77 28.78 0.81
N SER A 561 45.16 29.79 1.45
CA SER A 561 45.48 30.17 2.82
C SER A 561 45.22 29.06 3.84
N ASP A 562 44.39 28.08 3.50
CA ASP A 562 43.92 27.03 4.40
C ASP A 562 44.71 25.71 4.24
N GLY A 563 45.71 25.70 3.36
CA GLY A 563 46.59 24.56 3.09
C GLY A 563 46.53 24.07 1.64
N ALA A 564 47.03 22.85 1.42
CA ALA A 564 46.97 22.19 0.11
C ALA A 564 45.74 21.30 0.03
N SER A 565 44.85 21.57 -0.92
CA SER A 565 43.72 20.72 -1.28
C SER A 565 44.14 19.78 -2.41
N ILE A 566 44.09 18.48 -2.14
CA ILE A 566 44.43 17.42 -3.08
C ILE A 566 43.13 16.75 -3.53
N GLN A 567 42.88 16.70 -4.83
CA GLN A 567 41.67 16.07 -5.41
C GLN A 567 42.04 15.12 -6.54
N TRP A 568 41.31 14.03 -6.69
CA TRP A 568 41.53 13.05 -7.76
C TRP A 568 40.21 12.48 -8.24
N ALA A 569 40.20 11.94 -9.45
CA ALA A 569 39.03 11.25 -9.99
C ALA A 569 38.79 9.91 -9.28
N PRO A 570 37.53 9.51 -9.04
CA PRO A 570 37.21 8.21 -8.46
C PRO A 570 37.75 7.06 -9.33
N GLN A 571 38.32 6.06 -8.68
CA GLN A 571 38.87 4.86 -9.33
C GLN A 571 37.93 3.68 -9.10
N ALA A 572 37.61 2.96 -10.17
CA ALA A 572 36.75 1.79 -10.09
C ALA A 572 37.35 0.75 -9.14
N GLU A 573 36.51 0.17 -8.26
CA GLU A 573 36.87 -0.88 -7.29
C GLU A 573 37.77 -0.44 -6.11
N ALA A 574 38.19 0.83 -6.02
CA ALA A 574 38.93 1.35 -4.88
C ALA A 574 37.99 1.86 -3.78
N SER A 575 37.98 1.19 -2.63
CA SER A 575 37.18 1.60 -1.46
C SER A 575 37.91 2.57 -0.52
N GLU A 576 39.21 2.77 -0.71
CA GLU A 576 40.05 3.57 0.16
C GLU A 576 41.29 4.10 -0.57
N TYR A 577 41.70 5.33 -0.24
CA TYR A 577 42.85 6.02 -0.83
C TYR A 577 43.81 6.48 0.27
N MET A 578 45.10 6.35 0.01
CA MET A 578 46.16 6.84 0.90
C MET A 578 46.84 8.04 0.25
N VAL A 579 47.03 9.12 1.00
CA VAL A 579 47.70 10.34 0.52
C VAL A 579 49.10 10.41 1.12
N ARG A 580 50.10 10.61 0.27
CA ARG A 580 51.52 10.74 0.63
C ARG A 580 51.98 12.16 0.33
N LYS A 581 52.76 12.76 1.23
CA LYS A 581 53.47 14.04 1.04
C LYS A 581 54.96 13.84 1.19
N ASN A 582 55.75 14.26 0.19
CA ASN A 582 57.21 14.18 0.19
C ASN A 582 57.75 12.80 0.64
N GLY A 583 57.08 11.72 0.19
CA GLY A 583 57.43 10.34 0.53
C GLY A 583 56.89 9.79 1.87
N VAL A 584 56.15 10.58 2.65
CA VAL A 584 55.56 10.16 3.95
C VAL A 584 54.03 10.10 3.87
N TRP A 585 53.43 8.99 4.31
CA TRP A 585 51.97 8.82 4.31
C TRP A 585 51.33 9.71 5.37
N LEU A 586 50.38 10.53 4.93
CA LEU A 586 49.68 11.51 5.76
C LEU A 586 48.34 10.99 6.28
N ALA A 587 47.56 10.41 5.38
CA ALA A 587 46.17 10.07 5.67
C ALA A 587 45.69 8.93 4.78
N THR A 588 44.67 8.25 5.29
CA THR A 588 43.88 7.28 4.56
C THR A 588 42.44 7.77 4.57
N VAL A 589 41.81 7.89 3.40
CA VAL A 589 40.51 8.52 3.21
C VAL A 589 39.62 7.68 2.29
N GLN A 590 38.30 7.72 2.52
CA GLN A 590 37.31 7.02 1.70
C GLN A 590 36.61 7.94 0.67
N GLY A 591 37.07 9.19 0.55
CA GLY A 591 36.58 10.18 -0.42
C GLY A 591 37.64 10.56 -1.45
N PHE A 592 37.26 11.40 -2.41
CA PHE A 592 38.08 11.74 -3.58
C PHE A 592 38.88 13.06 -3.42
N GLY A 593 39.11 13.46 -2.17
CA GLY A 593 39.92 14.62 -1.85
C GLY A 593 40.38 14.64 -0.40
N HIS A 594 41.44 15.39 -0.15
CA HIS A 594 42.03 15.58 1.16
C HIS A 594 42.61 16.99 1.29
N LEU A 595 42.33 17.67 2.40
CA LEU A 595 42.97 18.93 2.75
C LEU A 595 44.12 18.66 3.72
N ASP A 596 45.34 19.02 3.33
CA ASP A 596 46.50 19.11 4.22
C ASP A 596 46.70 20.57 4.66
N PRO A 597 46.29 20.95 5.88
CA PRO A 597 46.41 22.32 6.37
C PRO A 597 47.85 22.82 6.48
N SER A 598 48.83 21.90 6.46
CA SER A 598 50.26 22.21 6.49
C SER A 598 50.93 22.18 5.09
N GLY A 599 50.14 21.96 4.05
CA GLY A 599 50.60 21.80 2.67
C GLY A 599 51.03 23.11 2.01
N ALA A 600 52.12 23.07 1.26
CA ALA A 600 52.65 24.20 0.48
C ALA A 600 52.85 23.82 -0.99
N MET A 601 52.94 24.81 -1.88
CA MET A 601 53.11 24.57 -3.33
C MET A 601 54.38 23.78 -3.70
N SER A 602 55.39 23.73 -2.82
CA SER A 602 56.63 23.00 -3.05
C SER A 602 56.55 21.52 -2.68
N ASP A 603 55.45 21.09 -2.05
CA ASP A 603 55.27 19.73 -1.58
C ASP A 603 54.80 18.82 -2.72
N ASP A 604 55.37 17.63 -2.76
CA ASP A 604 55.02 16.57 -3.72
C ASP A 604 53.99 15.64 -3.10
N TYR A 605 52.86 15.44 -3.79
CA TYR A 605 51.76 14.61 -3.33
C TYR A 605 51.49 13.44 -4.27
N VAL A 606 51.24 12.27 -3.68
CA VAL A 606 50.87 11.05 -4.39
C VAL A 606 49.69 10.39 -3.70
N VAL A 607 48.70 9.98 -4.48
CA VAL A 607 47.54 9.22 -3.99
C VAL A 607 47.70 7.77 -4.40
N ARG A 608 47.61 6.86 -3.44
CA ARG A 608 47.66 5.42 -3.67
C ARG A 608 46.32 4.79 -3.38
N TYR A 609 45.93 3.83 -4.20
CA TYR A 609 44.80 2.97 -3.91
C TYR A 609 45.15 1.50 -4.22
N HIS A 610 44.34 0.61 -3.66
CA HIS A 610 44.48 -0.82 -3.83
C HIS A 610 43.16 -1.41 -4.30
N ASP A 611 43.24 -2.16 -5.39
CA ASP A 611 42.21 -3.07 -5.84
C ASP A 611 42.74 -4.52 -5.66
N SER A 612 43.12 -5.18 -6.75
CA SER A 612 43.90 -6.43 -6.79
C SER A 612 45.42 -6.19 -6.88
N THR A 613 45.87 -5.00 -7.29
CA THR A 613 47.25 -4.52 -7.28
C THR A 613 47.37 -3.13 -6.68
N THR A 614 48.60 -2.62 -6.50
CA THR A 614 48.83 -1.30 -5.91
C THR A 614 49.05 -0.27 -7.01
N HIS A 615 48.26 0.80 -7.01
CA HIS A 615 48.36 1.89 -7.97
C HIS A 615 48.69 3.21 -7.28
N GLU A 616 49.58 4.01 -7.86
CA GLU A 616 49.93 5.35 -7.40
C GLU A 616 49.62 6.38 -8.49
N ILE A 617 48.95 7.47 -8.10
CA ILE A 617 48.62 8.62 -8.94
C ILE A 617 49.46 9.79 -8.43
N GLU A 618 50.42 10.24 -9.23
CA GLU A 618 51.19 11.46 -8.93
C GLU A 618 50.31 12.70 -9.15
N CYS A 619 50.33 13.63 -8.21
CA CYS A 619 49.49 14.82 -8.27
C CYS A 619 50.22 15.98 -8.95
N ALA A 620 49.57 16.59 -9.94
CA ALA A 620 50.08 17.78 -10.60
C ALA A 620 49.71 19.04 -9.80
N THR A 621 50.71 19.84 -9.42
CA THR A 621 50.50 21.10 -8.70
C THR A 621 50.14 22.22 -9.68
N VAL A 622 48.99 22.86 -9.49
CA VAL A 622 48.55 23.99 -10.32
C VAL A 622 48.73 25.29 -9.55
N LYS A 623 49.47 26.26 -10.12
CA LYS A 623 49.64 27.58 -9.50
C LYS A 623 48.38 28.41 -9.70
N GLY A 624 47.66 28.70 -8.61
CA GLY A 624 46.59 29.69 -8.61
C GLY A 624 47.12 31.05 -9.06
N GLY A 625 46.58 31.58 -10.16
CA GLY A 625 46.82 32.95 -10.59
C GLY A 625 46.20 33.93 -9.59
N SER A 626 46.95 34.98 -9.24
CA SER A 626 46.48 36.09 -8.41
C SER A 626 45.34 36.86 -9.10
N HIS A 627 44.28 37.08 -8.31
CA HIS A 627 43.10 37.95 -8.48
C HIS A 627 43.01 38.87 -9.71
#